data_AF-A0A942Z2A0-F1
#
_entry.id   AF-A0A942Z2A0-F1
#
_cell.length_a   1.000
_cell.length_b   1.000
_cell.length_c   1.000
_cell.angle_alpha   90.00
_cell.angle_beta   90.00
_cell.angle_gamma   90.00
#
_symmetry.space_group_name_H-M   'P 1'
#
loop_
_entity.id
_entity.type
_entity.pdbx_description
1 polymer ?
#
loop_
_entity_poly.entity_id
_entity_poly.type
_entity_poly.pdbx_seq_one_letter_code
_entity_poly.pdbx_strand_id
1 'polypeptide(L)'
;MDKLWSKIERLEYHQKLLLKMIKSEGHEFDRLIIEKNLDEKETAEFYLLCEELSKEAQKQKADKFVFFAPLFIEFLYKLNPKLEAVEVIDACLKQNIYPQLMKILQKNL
;
A
#
# COMPACT_ATOMS: atom_id res chain seq x y z
N MET A 1 9.64 -22.61 -24.63
CA MET A 1 9.05 -22.15 -23.36
C MET A 1 10.10 -22.07 -22.26
N ASP A 2 10.88 -23.13 -22.01
CA ASP A 2 11.90 -23.16 -20.94
C ASP A 2 12.93 -22.01 -20.98
N LYS A 3 13.44 -21.67 -22.17
CA LYS A 3 14.39 -20.54 -22.30
C LYS A 3 13.81 -19.18 -21.92
N LEU A 4 12.49 -18.99 -22.04
CA LEU A 4 11.83 -17.75 -21.64
C LEU A 4 11.63 -17.72 -20.11
N TRP A 5 11.18 -18.84 -19.53
CA TRP A 5 11.05 -18.98 -18.08
C TRP A 5 12.37 -18.75 -17.35
N SER A 6 13.46 -19.38 -17.79
CA SER A 6 14.78 -19.15 -17.18
C SER A 6 15.28 -17.71 -17.32
N LYS A 7 14.82 -16.97 -18.34
CA LYS A 7 15.12 -15.53 -18.46
C LYS A 7 14.32 -14.71 -17.44
N ILE A 8 13.05 -15.03 -17.23
CA ILE A 8 12.17 -14.36 -16.26
C ILE A 8 12.68 -14.61 -14.84
N GLU A 9 12.96 -15.86 -14.47
CA GLU A 9 13.50 -16.21 -13.14
C GLU A 9 14.80 -15.46 -12.83
N ARG A 10 15.67 -15.30 -13.84
CA ARG A 10 16.91 -14.53 -13.68
C ARG A 10 16.64 -13.04 -13.49
N LEU A 11 15.65 -12.48 -14.17
CA LEU A 11 15.26 -11.08 -13.99
C LEU A 11 14.66 -10.84 -12.59
N GLU A 12 13.77 -11.72 -12.13
CA GLU A 12 13.22 -11.66 -10.76
C GLU A 12 14.30 -11.81 -9.70
N TYR A 13 15.27 -12.71 -9.91
CA TYR A 13 16.41 -12.85 -9.01
C TYR A 13 17.25 -11.57 -8.95
N HIS A 14 17.59 -10.98 -10.11
CA HIS A 14 18.34 -9.72 -10.14
C HIS A 14 17.56 -8.56 -9.51
N GLN A 15 16.25 -8.48 -9.71
CA GLN A 15 15.39 -7.48 -9.06
C GLN A 15 15.45 -7.59 -7.53
N LYS A 16 15.38 -8.81 -6.99
CA LYS A 16 15.53 -9.06 -5.54
C LYS A 16 16.91 -8.66 -5.01
N LEU A 17 17.97 -8.81 -5.80
CA LEU A 17 19.30 -8.33 -5.41
C LEU A 17 19.37 -6.81 -5.41
N LEU A 18 18.82 -6.15 -6.43
CA LEU A 18 18.78 -4.69 -6.53
C LEU A 18 18.04 -4.06 -5.35
N LEU A 19 16.91 -4.63 -4.95
CA LEU A 19 16.16 -4.17 -3.77
C LEU A 19 17.01 -4.16 -2.49
N LYS A 20 17.90 -5.14 -2.30
CA LYS A 20 18.79 -5.20 -1.12
C LYS A 20 19.85 -4.09 -1.11
N MET A 21 20.15 -3.49 -2.26
CA MET A 21 21.17 -2.47 -2.42
C MET A 21 20.61 -1.05 -2.29
N ILE A 22 19.31 -0.87 -2.43
CA ILE A 22 18.65 0.44 -2.44
C ILE A 22 18.31 0.86 -1.00
N LYS A 23 18.63 2.11 -0.65
CA LYS A 23 18.07 2.75 0.55
C LYS A 23 16.59 3.02 0.29
N SER A 24 15.70 2.48 1.12
CA SER A 24 14.26 2.59 0.92
C SER A 24 13.64 3.85 1.52
N GLU A 25 14.44 4.81 2.00
CA GLU A 25 13.91 6.08 2.53
C GLU A 25 13.13 6.83 1.45
N GLY A 26 11.83 7.03 1.68
CA GLY A 26 10.91 7.69 0.76
C GLY A 26 10.36 6.79 -0.36
N HIS A 27 10.65 5.49 -0.34
CA HIS A 27 10.17 4.49 -1.30
C HIS A 27 9.67 3.21 -0.59
N GLU A 28 9.24 3.33 0.66
CA GLU A 28 8.88 2.18 1.50
C GLU A 28 7.67 1.42 0.94
N PHE A 29 6.68 2.12 0.36
CA PHE A 29 5.52 1.45 -0.23
C PHE A 29 5.84 0.83 -1.59
N ASP A 30 6.65 1.51 -2.42
CA ASP A 30 7.17 0.93 -3.67
C ASP A 30 7.94 -0.37 -3.40
N ARG A 31 8.72 -0.38 -2.32
CA ARG A 31 9.42 -1.58 -1.86
C ARG A 31 8.45 -2.69 -1.47
N LEU A 32 7.38 -2.38 -0.72
CA LEU A 32 6.35 -3.37 -0.37
C LEU A 32 5.66 -3.95 -1.62
N ILE A 33 5.33 -3.12 -2.61
CA ILE A 33 4.75 -3.57 -3.89
C ILE A 33 5.64 -4.64 -4.53
N ILE A 34 6.95 -4.39 -4.61
CA ILE A 34 7.89 -5.31 -5.23
C ILE A 34 8.09 -6.56 -4.36
N GLU A 35 8.28 -6.40 -3.04
CA GLU A 35 8.51 -7.54 -2.12
C GLU A 35 7.32 -8.51 -2.06
N LYS A 36 6.10 -7.98 -2.15
CA LYS A 36 4.86 -8.78 -2.12
C LYS A 36 4.39 -9.18 -3.52
N ASN A 37 5.14 -8.83 -4.58
CA ASN A 37 4.83 -9.11 -5.99
C ASN A 37 3.40 -8.68 -6.36
N LEU A 38 3.09 -7.41 -6.08
CA LEU A 38 1.87 -6.80 -6.59
C LEU A 38 2.07 -6.47 -8.07
N ASP A 39 1.06 -6.77 -8.88
CA ASP A 39 1.01 -6.29 -10.26
C ASP A 39 0.46 -4.86 -10.36
N GLU A 40 0.44 -4.32 -11.57
CA GLU A 40 -0.04 -2.97 -11.85
C GLU A 40 -1.52 -2.78 -11.47
N LYS A 41 -2.34 -3.81 -11.70
CA LYS A 41 -3.77 -3.76 -11.40
C LYS A 41 -4.01 -3.76 -9.89
N GLU A 42 -3.34 -4.66 -9.16
CA GLU A 42 -3.40 -4.72 -7.69
C GLU A 42 -2.92 -3.42 -7.05
N THR A 43 -1.88 -2.82 -7.62
CA THR A 43 -1.36 -1.52 -7.18
C THR A 43 -2.38 -0.40 -7.45
N ALA A 44 -2.97 -0.36 -8.65
CA ALA A 44 -3.99 0.61 -9.01
C ALA A 44 -5.24 0.49 -8.11
N GLU A 45 -5.69 -0.73 -7.81
CA GLU A 45 -6.79 -1.00 -6.88
C GLU A 45 -6.51 -0.45 -5.48
N PHE A 46 -5.28 -0.54 -4.99
CA PHE A 46 -4.88 0.09 -3.72
C PHE A 46 -5.02 1.63 -3.76
N TYR A 47 -4.57 2.27 -4.84
CA TYR A 47 -4.68 3.73 -4.97
C TYR A 47 -6.14 4.18 -5.07
N LEU A 48 -6.99 3.42 -5.76
CA LEU A 48 -8.43 3.66 -5.83
C LEU A 48 -9.10 3.52 -4.46
N LEU A 49 -8.77 2.46 -3.70
CA LEU A 49 -9.25 2.27 -2.33
C LEU A 49 -8.89 3.48 -1.45
N CYS A 50 -7.65 3.96 -1.53
CA CYS A 50 -7.22 5.13 -0.75
C CYS A 50 -7.95 6.40 -1.17
N GLU A 51 -8.24 6.57 -2.46
CA GLU A 51 -9.01 7.72 -2.96
C GLU A 51 -10.45 7.69 -2.43
N GLU A 52 -11.12 6.53 -2.48
CA GLU A 52 -12.48 6.33 -1.96
C GLU A 52 -12.56 6.65 -0.47
N LEU A 53 -11.68 6.04 0.33
CA LEU A 53 -11.65 6.25 1.78
C LEU A 53 -11.27 7.69 2.15
N SER A 54 -10.41 8.35 1.37
CA SER A 54 -10.04 9.75 1.58
C SER A 54 -11.24 10.68 1.34
N LYS A 55 -12.03 10.44 0.30
CA LYS A 55 -13.27 11.19 0.02
C LYS A 55 -14.27 11.00 1.14
N GLU A 56 -14.42 9.76 1.63
CA GLU A 56 -15.35 9.45 2.71
C GLU A 56 -14.91 10.08 4.05
N ALA A 57 -13.62 10.04 4.37
CA ALA A 57 -13.06 10.72 5.53
C ALA A 57 -13.30 12.24 5.51
N GLN A 58 -13.23 12.87 4.33
CA GLN A 58 -13.50 14.29 4.18
C GLN A 58 -14.97 14.64 4.43
N LYS A 59 -15.91 13.81 3.97
CA LYS A 59 -17.35 13.99 4.26
C LYS A 59 -17.62 13.86 5.76
N GLN A 60 -17.09 12.82 6.41
CA GLN A 60 -17.29 12.60 7.86
C GLN A 60 -16.74 13.75 8.72
N LYS A 61 -15.65 14.40 8.29
CA LYS A 61 -15.11 15.61 8.94
C LYS A 61 -16.05 16.81 8.82
N ALA A 62 -16.71 17.00 7.67
CA ALA A 62 -17.66 18.09 7.47
C ALA A 62 -18.89 17.94 8.39
N ASP A 63 -19.29 16.69 8.68
CA ASP A 63 -20.48 16.37 9.48
C ASP A 63 -20.20 16.29 11.00
N LYS A 64 -19.02 16.71 11.48
CA LYS A 64 -18.56 16.61 12.88
C LYS A 64 -18.57 15.19 13.47
N PHE A 65 -18.57 14.15 12.63
CA PHE A 65 -18.43 12.76 13.10
C PHE A 65 -16.99 12.53 13.56
N VAL A 66 -16.82 12.18 14.85
CA VAL A 66 -15.51 11.97 15.49
C VAL A 66 -15.05 10.50 15.42
N PHE A 67 -15.87 9.60 14.88
CA PHE A 67 -15.59 8.16 14.84
C PHE A 67 -15.23 7.67 13.44
N PHE A 68 -13.94 7.45 13.19
CA PHE A 68 -13.41 6.90 11.92
C PHE A 68 -13.21 5.38 11.94
N ALA A 69 -13.68 4.67 12.97
CA ALA A 69 -13.59 3.21 13.06
C ALA A 69 -14.17 2.48 11.82
N PRO A 70 -15.27 2.93 11.19
CA PRO A 70 -15.79 2.29 9.97
C PRO A 70 -14.79 2.33 8.80
N LEU A 71 -14.02 3.41 8.64
CA LEU A 71 -13.02 3.53 7.56
C LEU A 71 -11.88 2.53 7.73
N PHE A 72 -11.46 2.28 8.98
CA PHE A 72 -10.41 1.31 9.25
C PHE A 72 -10.87 -0.12 8.96
N ILE A 73 -12.10 -0.46 9.35
CA ILE A 73 -12.69 -1.77 9.03
C ILE A 73 -12.82 -1.95 7.52
N GLU A 74 -13.28 -0.93 6.80
CA GLU A 74 -13.38 -0.98 5.34
C GLU A 74 -12.01 -1.12 4.67
N PHE A 75 -11.00 -0.40 5.18
CA PHE A 75 -9.62 -0.55 4.73
C PHE A 75 -9.13 -1.99 4.88
N LEU A 76 -9.30 -2.60 6.07
CA LEU A 76 -8.90 -3.99 6.30
C LEU A 76 -9.64 -4.98 5.38
N TYR A 77 -10.93 -4.75 5.13
CA TYR A 77 -11.74 -5.62 4.30
C TYR A 77 -11.36 -5.58 2.81
N LYS A 78 -11.00 -4.38 2.31
CA LYS A 78 -10.68 -4.16 0.88
C LYS A 78 -9.19 -4.22 0.55
N LEU A 79 -8.31 -4.19 1.56
CA LEU A 79 -6.87 -4.24 1.34
C LEU A 79 -6.49 -5.56 0.63
N ASN A 80 -5.57 -5.48 -0.33
CA ASN A 80 -5.07 -6.66 -1.03
C ASN A 80 -4.51 -7.67 -0.01
N PRO A 81 -4.87 -8.97 -0.08
CA PRO A 81 -4.48 -9.98 0.92
C PRO A 81 -2.97 -10.26 0.97
N LYS A 82 -2.19 -9.81 -0.02
CA LYS A 82 -0.72 -9.85 0.01
C LYS A 82 -0.11 -8.78 0.93
N LEU A 83 -0.90 -7.78 1.33
CA LEU A 83 -0.47 -6.63 2.10
C LEU A 83 -0.97 -6.70 3.55
N GLU A 84 -0.11 -6.30 4.48
CA GLU A 84 -0.45 -6.15 5.89
C GLU A 84 -0.74 -4.69 6.22
N ALA A 85 -1.89 -4.43 6.87
CA ALA A 85 -2.36 -3.06 7.10
C ALA A 85 -1.37 -2.19 7.87
N VAL A 86 -0.74 -2.73 8.91
CA VAL A 86 0.27 -2.02 9.71
C VAL A 86 1.47 -1.64 8.85
N GLU A 87 1.99 -2.57 8.05
CA GLU A 87 3.15 -2.35 7.16
C GLU A 87 2.82 -1.28 6.11
N VAL A 88 1.65 -1.37 5.49
CA VAL A 88 1.19 -0.43 4.47
C VAL A 88 1.01 0.97 5.04
N ILE A 89 0.33 1.11 6.18
CA ILE A 89 0.08 2.42 6.79
C ILE A 89 1.40 3.11 7.12
N ASP A 90 2.36 2.39 7.72
CA ASP A 90 3.68 2.94 8.05
C ASP A 90 4.48 3.33 6.79
N ALA A 91 4.52 2.45 5.79
CA ALA A 91 5.21 2.69 4.53
C ALA A 91 4.63 3.89 3.77
N CYS A 92 3.31 3.99 3.67
CA CYS A 92 2.64 5.11 3.02
C CYS A 92 2.86 6.42 3.79
N LEU A 93 2.94 6.40 5.13
CA LEU A 93 3.27 7.60 5.91
C LEU A 93 4.70 8.09 5.62
N LYS A 94 5.67 7.18 5.55
CA LYS A 94 7.08 7.51 5.25
C LYS A 94 7.26 8.03 3.83
N GLN A 95 6.53 7.47 2.87
CA GLN A 95 6.52 7.89 1.47
C GLN A 95 5.55 9.05 1.17
N ASN A 96 4.83 9.57 2.17
CA ASN A 96 3.86 10.65 2.04
C ASN A 96 2.69 10.36 1.06
N ILE A 97 2.25 9.10 1.00
CA ILE A 97 1.11 8.62 0.23
C ILE A 97 -0.17 8.76 1.10
N TYR A 98 -1.14 9.53 0.63
CA TYR A 98 -2.40 9.83 1.35
C TYR A 98 -2.22 10.11 2.85
N PRO A 99 -1.32 11.03 3.25
CA PRO A 99 -0.85 11.17 4.64
C PRO A 99 -1.97 11.48 5.64
N GLN A 100 -3.04 12.16 5.20
CA GLN A 100 -4.20 12.43 6.07
C GLN A 100 -5.01 11.16 6.36
N LEU A 101 -5.27 10.34 5.34
CA LEU A 101 -5.97 9.07 5.49
C LEU A 101 -5.14 8.12 6.36
N MET A 102 -3.86 7.96 6.05
CA MET A 102 -2.98 7.04 6.79
C MET A 102 -2.87 7.41 8.28
N LYS A 103 -2.85 8.70 8.63
CA LYS A 103 -2.92 9.16 10.03
C LYS A 103 -4.25 8.84 10.72
N ILE A 104 -5.36 8.81 9.98
CA ILE A 104 -6.67 8.41 10.51
C ILE A 104 -6.67 6.90 10.76
N LEU A 105 -6.21 6.11 9.79
CA LEU A 105 -6.13 4.65 9.91
C LEU A 105 -5.18 4.24 11.03
N GLN A 106 -4.01 4.88 11.14
CA GLN A 106 -3.03 4.62 12.21
C GLN A 106 -3.60 4.78 13.62
N LYS A 107 -4.56 5.68 13.84
CA LYS A 107 -5.20 5.88 15.15
C LYS A 107 -6.15 4.74 15.55
N ASN A 108 -6.50 3.87 14.62
CA ASN A 108 -7.42 2.75 14.81
C ASN A 108 -6.71 1.39 14.72
N LEU A 109 -5.38 1.38 14.66
CA LEU A 109 -4.53 0.18 14.76
C LEU A 109 -4.60 -0.45 16.16
#